data_AF-A0A1C7MH86-F1
#
_entry.id   AF-A0A1C7MH86-F1
#
_cell.length_a   1.000
_cell.length_b   1.000
_cell.length_c   1.000
_cell.angle_alpha   90.00
_cell.angle_beta   90.00
_cell.angle_gamma   90.00
#
_symmetry.space_group_name_H-M   'P 1'
#
loop_
_entity.id
_entity.type
_entity.pdbx_description
1 polymer ?
#
loop_
_entity_poly.entity_id
_entity_poly.type
_entity_poly.pdbx_seq_one_letter_code
_entity_poly.pdbx_strand_id
1 'polypeptide(L)'
;MLRLVILALFLSSVVETVLSRLELPSELYTPLIADKILQRAISTPNPMQYPQYTDRVAGDWIWFSPDLWTTGFFPSTLYAMYARAQLCPWTTGEASKWLSLGRQWSAAELPLEIKNSVGTMLVS
;
A
#
# COMPACT_ATOMS: atom_id res chain seq x y z
N MET A 1 21.57 -35.18 -31.47
CA MET A 1 20.80 -33.92 -31.31
C MET A 1 19.57 -34.09 -30.41
N LEU A 2 18.70 -35.08 -30.62
CA LEU A 2 17.48 -35.29 -29.81
C LEU A 2 17.73 -35.42 -28.29
N ARG A 3 18.80 -36.11 -27.87
CA ARG A 3 19.17 -36.24 -26.45
C ARG A 3 19.62 -34.93 -25.79
N LEU A 4 20.23 -34.00 -26.54
CA LEU A 4 20.60 -32.68 -26.03
C LEU A 4 19.36 -31.77 -25.86
N VAL A 5 18.40 -31.88 -26.79
CA VAL A 5 17.15 -31.11 -26.73
C VAL A 5 16.29 -31.54 -25.54
N ILE A 6 16.22 -32.84 -25.26
CA ILE A 6 15.50 -33.37 -24.10
C ILE A 6 16.17 -32.90 -22.80
N LEU A 7 17.49 -32.94 -22.69
CA LEU A 7 18.22 -32.47 -21.51
C LEU A 7 18.03 -30.95 -21.27
N ALA A 8 17.99 -30.14 -22.34
CA ALA A 8 17.73 -28.71 -22.26
C ALA A 8 16.29 -28.38 -21.82
N LEU A 9 15.29 -29.15 -22.28
CA LEU A 9 13.90 -29.01 -21.86
C LEU A 9 13.71 -29.39 -20.37
N PHE A 10 14.40 -30.44 -19.90
CA PHE A 10 14.42 -30.79 -18.48
C PHE A 10 15.13 -29.76 -17.61
N LEU A 11 16.24 -29.16 -18.07
CA LEU A 11 16.89 -28.07 -17.34
C LEU A 11 16.00 -26.81 -17.27
N SER A 12 15.22 -26.52 -18.32
CA SER A 12 14.30 -25.38 -18.34
C SER A 12 13.15 -25.52 -17.34
N SER A 13 12.60 -26.72 -17.15
CA SER A 13 11.49 -26.91 -16.19
C SER A 13 11.97 -26.85 -14.74
N VAL A 14 13.24 -27.16 -14.47
CA VAL A 14 13.80 -27.06 -13.10
C VAL A 14 13.99 -25.59 -12.69
N VAL A 15 14.36 -24.69 -13.60
CA VAL A 15 14.52 -23.26 -13.29
C VAL A 15 13.19 -22.59 -12.92
N GLU A 16 12.08 -22.96 -13.58
CA GLU A 16 10.74 -22.46 -13.22
C GLU A 16 10.28 -22.93 -11.83
N THR A 17 10.77 -24.08 -11.36
CA THR A 17 10.43 -24.58 -10.02
C THR A 17 11.29 -24.01 -8.89
N VAL A 18 12.43 -23.37 -9.15
CA VAL A 18 13.25 -22.71 -8.11
C VAL A 18 12.75 -21.29 -7.80
N LEU A 19 11.95 -20.71 -8.69
CA LEU A 19 11.02 -19.60 -8.37
C LEU A 19 9.76 -20.10 -7.64
N SER A 20 9.83 -21.29 -7.02
CA SER A 20 8.99 -21.63 -5.88
C SER A 20 8.91 -20.39 -5.01
N ARG A 21 7.68 -19.86 -4.90
CA ARG A 21 7.29 -18.75 -4.04
C ARG A 21 8.22 -18.74 -2.83
N LEU A 22 9.01 -17.67 -2.68
CA LEU A 22 9.43 -17.26 -1.35
C LEU A 22 8.13 -17.11 -0.57
N GLU A 23 7.73 -18.18 0.11
CA GLU A 23 6.60 -18.17 1.02
C GLU A 23 7.05 -17.24 2.14
N LEU A 24 6.65 -15.98 1.99
CA LEU A 24 6.81 -15.00 3.04
C LEU A 24 6.17 -15.58 4.30
N PRO A 25 6.83 -15.51 5.46
CA PRO A 25 6.22 -15.95 6.70
C PRO A 25 4.82 -15.34 6.84
N SER A 26 3.82 -16.16 7.11
CA SER A 26 2.43 -15.73 7.21
C SER A 26 2.20 -14.67 8.30
N GLU A 27 3.10 -14.66 9.29
CA GLU A 27 3.21 -13.70 10.38
C GLU A 27 3.69 -12.32 9.87
N LEU A 28 4.50 -12.30 8.81
CA LEU A 28 5.07 -11.09 8.22
C LEU A 28 4.23 -10.58 7.04
N TYR A 29 3.52 -11.47 6.35
CA TYR A 29 2.73 -11.15 5.19
C TYR A 29 1.29 -11.63 5.31
N THR A 30 0.36 -10.68 5.37
CA THR A 30 -1.07 -10.94 5.19
C THR A 30 -1.64 -10.04 4.08
N PRO A 31 -2.33 -10.60 3.08
CA PRO A 31 -2.97 -9.80 2.02
C PRO A 31 -4.10 -8.92 2.58
N LEU A 32 -4.67 -9.28 3.74
CA LEU A 32 -5.76 -8.55 4.38
C LEU A 32 -5.41 -7.09 4.68
N ILE A 33 -4.13 -6.78 4.95
CA ILE A 33 -3.68 -5.41 5.17
C ILE A 33 -3.83 -4.59 3.88
N ALA A 34 -3.39 -5.14 2.74
CA ALA A 34 -3.48 -4.46 1.46
C ALA A 34 -4.95 -4.20 1.08
N ASP A 35 -5.82 -5.19 1.26
CA ASP A 35 -7.24 -5.05 0.99
C ASP A 35 -7.90 -4.01 1.89
N LYS A 36 -7.62 -4.03 3.20
CA LYS A 36 -8.18 -3.06 4.15
C LYS A 36 -7.77 -1.63 3.82
N ILE A 37 -6.49 -1.40 3.49
CA ILE A 37 -6.00 -0.08 3.10
C ILE A 37 -6.63 0.34 1.76
N LEU A 38 -6.69 -0.57 0.79
CA LEU A 38 -7.23 -0.29 -0.54
C LEU A 38 -8.71 0.11 -0.47
N GLN A 39 -9.53 -0.67 0.24
CA GLN A 39 -10.95 -0.40 0.43
C GLN A 39 -11.17 1.01 0.99
N ARG A 40 -10.29 1.44 1.92
CA ARG A 40 -10.37 2.78 2.49
C ARG A 40 -9.93 3.87 1.52
N ALA A 41 -8.86 3.62 0.78
CA ALA A 41 -8.26 4.59 -0.13
C ALA A 41 -9.14 4.89 -1.35
N ILE A 42 -9.95 3.92 -1.81
CA ILE A 42 -10.89 4.12 -2.93
C ILE A 42 -12.22 4.76 -2.51
N SER A 43 -12.49 4.84 -1.20
CA SER A 43 -13.70 5.46 -0.63
C SER A 43 -13.37 6.81 0.01
N THR A 44 -12.84 7.73 -0.78
CA THR A 44 -12.43 9.07 -0.31
C THR A 44 -13.65 9.90 0.10
N PRO A 45 -13.71 10.42 1.33
CA PRO A 45 -14.80 11.28 1.80
C PRO A 45 -14.86 12.62 1.04
N ASN A 46 -16.05 13.22 0.97
CA ASN A 46 -16.28 14.59 0.52
C ASN A 46 -17.21 15.31 1.51
N PRO A 47 -16.76 16.34 2.25
CA PRO A 47 -15.43 16.97 2.20
C PRO A 47 -14.30 16.03 2.63
N MET A 48 -13.06 16.34 2.22
CA MET A 48 -11.91 15.49 2.54
C MET A 48 -11.75 15.32 4.05
N GLN A 49 -11.62 14.06 4.48
CA GLN A 49 -11.34 13.67 5.85
C GLN A 49 -10.33 12.53 5.85
N TYR A 50 -9.59 12.40 6.94
CA TYR A 50 -8.50 11.42 7.08
C TYR A 50 -8.80 10.39 8.17
N PRO A 51 -8.53 9.10 7.92
CA PRO A 51 -8.66 8.06 8.93
C PRO A 51 -7.48 8.14 9.90
N GLN A 52 -7.73 7.99 11.21
CA GLN A 52 -6.66 7.90 12.20
C GLN A 52 -6.60 6.54 12.91
N TYR A 53 -7.71 6.12 13.51
CA TYR A 53 -7.82 4.85 14.21
C TYR A 53 -9.19 4.23 13.97
N THR A 54 -9.32 2.93 14.26
CA THR A 54 -10.60 2.24 14.22
C THR A 54 -11.23 2.15 15.60
N ASP A 55 -12.55 2.16 15.68
CA ASP A 55 -13.25 1.89 16.94
C ASP A 55 -13.00 0.45 17.41
N ARG A 56 -13.29 0.17 18.68
CA ARG A 56 -13.01 -1.14 19.31
C ARG A 56 -14.15 -2.16 19.16
N VAL A 57 -15.30 -1.75 18.65
CA VAL A 57 -16.54 -2.55 18.57
C VAL A 57 -16.75 -3.06 17.15
N ALA A 58 -16.88 -2.17 16.17
CA ALA A 58 -17.09 -2.49 14.76
C ALA A 58 -15.79 -2.51 13.95
N GLY A 59 -14.74 -1.81 14.42
CA GLY A 59 -13.50 -1.68 13.67
C GLY A 59 -13.59 -0.65 12.54
N ASP A 60 -14.56 0.25 12.62
CA ASP A 60 -14.79 1.34 11.68
C ASP A 60 -13.80 2.47 11.90
N TRP A 61 -13.33 3.05 10.80
CA TRP A 61 -12.42 4.19 10.84
C TRP A 61 -13.10 5.44 11.40
N ILE A 62 -12.41 6.10 12.33
CA ILE A 62 -12.76 7.43 12.82
C ILE A 62 -12.11 8.50 11.93
N TRP A 63 -12.95 9.42 11.46
CA TRP A 63 -12.63 10.44 10.46
C TRP A 63 -12.32 11.78 11.09
N PHE A 64 -11.30 12.45 10.59
CA PHE A 64 -10.87 13.75 11.10
C PHE A 64 -10.62 14.77 10.00
N SER A 65 -10.65 16.04 10.39
CA SER A 65 -10.28 17.19 9.56
C SER A 65 -8.82 17.08 9.08
N PRO A 66 -8.49 17.62 7.89
CA PRO A 66 -7.11 17.68 7.40
C PRO A 66 -6.13 18.48 8.28
N ASP A 67 -6.60 19.42 9.12
CA ASP A 67 -5.76 20.25 10.02
C ASP A 67 -5.37 19.51 11.31
N LEU A 68 -4.74 18.34 11.18
CA LEU A 68 -4.22 17.58 12.31
C LEU A 68 -2.83 17.02 11.99
N TRP A 69 -1.98 16.96 13.01
CA TRP A 69 -0.60 16.48 12.86
C TRP A 69 -0.51 15.03 12.37
N THR A 70 -1.58 14.25 12.51
CA THR A 70 -1.68 12.85 12.08
C THR A 70 -2.15 12.68 10.64
N THR A 71 -2.58 13.74 9.96
CA THR A 71 -3.14 13.67 8.59
C THR A 71 -2.18 12.95 7.64
N GLY A 72 -0.87 13.18 7.78
CA GLY A 72 0.21 12.59 6.99
C GLY A 72 0.33 11.07 7.05
N PHE A 73 -0.19 10.41 8.08
CA PHE A 73 0.04 8.97 8.26
C PHE A 73 -0.64 8.12 7.18
N PHE A 74 -1.86 8.47 6.78
CA PHE A 74 -2.60 7.68 5.78
C PHE A 74 -1.99 7.79 4.37
N PRO A 75 -1.73 8.98 3.79
CA PRO A 75 -1.03 9.06 2.50
C PRO A 75 0.37 8.43 2.55
N SER A 76 1.11 8.59 3.65
CA SER A 76 2.41 7.90 3.84
C SER A 76 2.28 6.38 3.78
N THR A 77 1.20 5.83 4.34
CA THR A 77 0.90 4.40 4.25
C THR A 77 0.69 3.97 2.79
N LEU A 78 0.04 4.79 1.96
CA LEU A 78 -0.14 4.49 0.53
C LEU A 78 1.19 4.51 -0.24
N TYR A 79 2.10 5.43 0.08
CA TYR A 79 3.47 5.41 -0.46
C TYR A 79 4.26 4.19 0.02
N ALA A 80 4.10 3.76 1.28
CA ALA A 80 4.69 2.53 1.77
C ALA A 80 4.13 1.29 1.03
N MET A 81 2.84 1.29 0.69
CA MET A 81 2.22 0.25 -0.13
C MET A 81 2.75 0.25 -1.57
N TYR A 82 3.03 1.42 -2.15
CA TYR A 82 3.74 1.53 -3.43
C TYR A 82 5.12 0.87 -3.35
N ALA A 83 5.93 1.21 -2.34
CA ALA A 83 7.24 0.59 -2.13
C ALA A 83 7.14 -0.94 -1.94
N ARG A 84 6.15 -1.39 -1.16
CA ARG A 84 5.87 -2.83 -0.97
C ARG A 84 5.49 -3.52 -2.28
N ALA A 85 4.68 -2.88 -3.13
CA ALA A 85 4.29 -3.43 -4.42
C ALA A 85 5.46 -3.52 -5.41
N GLN A 86 6.47 -2.64 -5.30
CA GLN A 86 7.72 -2.77 -6.07
C GLN A 86 8.55 -3.99 -5.65
N LEU A 87 8.56 -4.31 -4.34
CA LEU A 87 9.32 -5.45 -3.80
C LEU A 87 8.57 -6.79 -3.94
N CYS A 88 7.25 -6.78 -3.84
CA CYS A 88 6.39 -7.97 -3.77
C CYS A 88 5.13 -7.83 -4.64
N PRO A 89 5.26 -7.81 -5.98
CA PRO A 89 4.17 -7.44 -6.89
C PRO A 89 2.98 -8.43 -6.86
N TRP A 90 3.24 -9.72 -6.64
CA TRP A 90 2.23 -10.79 -6.60
C TRP A 90 1.22 -10.68 -5.45
N THR A 91 1.51 -9.85 -4.44
CA THR A 91 0.78 -9.90 -3.18
C THR A 91 0.10 -8.57 -2.82
N THR A 92 0.60 -7.47 -3.39
CA THR A 92 0.21 -6.12 -2.98
C THR A 92 -0.62 -5.39 -4.04
N GLY A 93 -0.82 -6.00 -5.22
CA GLY A 93 -1.50 -5.38 -6.36
C GLY A 93 -0.60 -4.40 -7.12
N GLU A 94 -1.20 -3.58 -7.98
CA GLU A 94 -0.45 -2.70 -8.87
C GLU A 94 0.18 -1.49 -8.15
N ALA A 95 1.49 -1.33 -8.29
CA ALA A 95 2.23 -0.25 -7.65
C ALA A 95 1.76 1.15 -8.12
N SER A 96 1.53 1.34 -9.42
CA SER A 96 1.06 2.61 -9.99
C SER A 96 -0.25 3.10 -9.34
N LYS A 97 -1.14 2.16 -8.98
CA LYS A 97 -2.39 2.44 -8.28
C LYS A 97 -2.14 3.02 -6.89
N TRP A 98 -1.25 2.40 -6.12
CA TRP A 98 -0.85 2.90 -4.80
C TRP A 98 -0.23 4.29 -4.85
N LEU A 99 0.64 4.54 -5.83
CA LEU A 99 1.24 5.86 -6.02
C LEU A 99 0.20 6.92 -6.34
N SER A 100 -0.77 6.59 -7.20
CA SER A 100 -1.86 7.50 -7.58
C SER A 100 -2.75 7.83 -6.39
N LEU A 101 -3.08 6.82 -5.58
CA LEU A 101 -3.85 7.00 -4.34
C LEU A 101 -3.06 7.84 -3.32
N GLY A 102 -1.77 7.57 -3.12
CA GLY A 102 -0.92 8.37 -2.22
C GLY A 102 -0.91 9.85 -2.60
N ARG A 103 -0.71 10.16 -3.89
CA ARG A 103 -0.75 11.53 -4.40
C ARG A 103 -2.12 12.19 -4.22
N GLN A 104 -3.21 11.47 -4.49
CA GLN A 104 -4.56 11.98 -4.30
C GLN A 104 -4.83 12.35 -2.85
N TRP A 105 -4.46 11.48 -1.91
CA TRP A 105 -4.69 11.70 -0.49
C TRP A 105 -3.74 12.75 0.10
N SER A 106 -2.52 12.92 -0.43
CA SER A 106 -1.63 14.03 -0.06
C SER A 106 -2.08 15.39 -0.60
N ALA A 107 -2.75 15.44 -1.76
CA ALA A 107 -3.11 16.70 -2.41
C ALA A 107 -4.08 17.57 -1.59
N ALA A 108 -4.84 16.96 -0.68
CA ALA A 108 -5.79 17.65 0.19
C ALA A 108 -5.22 17.95 1.59
N GLU A 109 -3.94 17.65 1.82
CA GLU A 109 -3.25 18.06 3.04
C GLU A 109 -3.08 19.58 3.03
N LEU A 110 -3.40 20.22 4.14
CA LEU A 110 -3.26 21.67 4.26
C LEU A 110 -1.76 22.00 4.44
N PRO A 111 -1.20 22.90 3.63
CA PRO A 111 0.15 23.41 3.85
C PRO A 111 0.19 24.14 5.19
N LEU A 112 1.36 24.16 5.86
CA LEU A 112 1.52 24.93 7.10
C LEU A 112 1.27 26.43 6.82
N GLU A 113 0.23 26.99 7.43
CA GLU A 113 -0.22 28.36 7.27
C GLU A 113 -0.48 29.00 8.64
N ILE A 114 -0.42 30.33 8.73
CA ILE A 114 -0.55 31.09 10.01
C ILE A 114 -1.88 30.80 10.73
N LYS A 115 -2.88 30.25 10.03
CA LYS A 115 -4.22 29.94 10.55
C LYS A 115 -4.51 28.46 10.80
N ASN A 116 -3.60 27.56 10.45
CA ASN A 116 -3.77 26.13 10.73
C ASN A 116 -2.95 25.73 11.95
N SER A 117 -3.51 24.84 12.77
CA SER A 117 -3.05 24.67 14.14
C SER A 117 -1.84 23.75 14.26
N VAL A 118 -1.56 22.95 13.23
CA VAL A 118 -0.43 21.99 13.20
C VAL A 118 -0.02 21.70 11.76
N GLY A 119 1.26 21.92 11.43
CA GLY A 119 1.80 21.55 10.12
C GLY A 119 1.80 20.03 9.95
N THR A 120 1.28 19.57 8.82
CA THR A 120 1.35 18.15 8.44
C THR A 120 2.75 17.84 7.91
N MET A 121 3.38 16.75 8.36
CA MET A 121 4.65 16.30 7.81
C MET A 121 4.41 15.77 6.39
N LEU A 122 4.62 16.64 5.40
CA LEU A 122 4.57 16.26 3.98
C LEU A 122 5.70 15.25 3.72
N VAL A 123 5.33 14.01 3.42
CA VAL A 123 6.30 13.02 2.94
C VAL A 123 6.44 13.24 1.43
N SER A 124 7.30 14.20 1.09
CA SER A 124 7.74 14.51 -0.28
C SER A 124 8.75 13.50 -0.80
#